data_AF-A0A4Q3IQQ8-F1
#
_entry.id   AF-A0A4Q3IQQ8-F1
#
_cell.length_a   1.000
_cell.length_b   1.000
_cell.length_c   1.000
_cell.angle_alpha   90.00
_cell.angle_beta   90.00
_cell.angle_gamma   90.00
#
_symmetry.space_group_name_H-M   'P 1'
#
loop_
_entity.id
_entity.type
_entity.pdbx_description
1 polymer ?
#
loop_
_entity_poly.entity_id
_entity_poly.type
_entity_poly.pdbx_seq_one_letter_code
_entity_poly.pdbx_strand_id
1 'polypeptide(L)'
;MSRSRETTRECALTRETKSVEDLVRFVVSPDGSIFPDVDAKAEGRGVWVTLGHKEVAEAVHKKAFAKSLKTSVTVPDDLAGLTRQHLETRFLSALSMTRKAGQILTGGTKVKAAIEAGEIIALLTATDAAEDGRKKMTGSLKGYEKAAEEAGFDGVSVPHLEL
;
A
#
# COMPACT_ATOMS: atom_id res chain seq x y z
N MET A 1 8.11 -17.39 3.52
CA MET A 1 8.67 -16.47 2.52
C MET A 1 9.86 -15.75 3.15
N SER A 2 11.02 -15.79 2.52
CA SER A 2 12.24 -15.12 3.02
C SER A 2 11.94 -13.63 3.17
N ARG A 3 11.89 -13.12 4.41
CA ARG A 3 11.96 -11.67 4.68
C ARG A 3 13.26 -11.19 4.04
N SER A 4 13.19 -10.56 2.87
CA SER A 4 14.34 -9.82 2.36
C SER A 4 14.74 -8.85 3.47
N ARG A 5 16.05 -8.72 3.74
CA ARG A 5 16.56 -7.80 4.77
C ARG A 5 15.79 -6.49 4.67
N GLU A 6 15.06 -6.12 5.73
CA GLU A 6 14.21 -4.93 5.78
C GLU A 6 15.04 -3.73 5.36
N THR A 7 14.91 -3.35 4.10
CA THR A 7 15.72 -2.30 3.52
C THR A 7 15.11 -1.03 4.04
N THR A 8 15.87 -0.27 4.82
CA THR A 8 15.39 0.99 5.37
C THR A 8 15.94 2.18 4.60
N ARG A 9 15.19 3.28 4.63
CA ARG A 9 15.56 4.56 4.04
C ARG A 9 15.10 5.70 4.94
N GLU A 10 15.79 6.83 4.85
CA GLU A 10 15.40 8.06 5.53
C GLU A 10 14.35 8.80 4.69
N CYS A 11 13.24 9.21 5.30
CA CYS A 11 12.28 10.10 4.71
C CYS A 11 12.86 11.51 4.57
N ALA A 12 12.89 12.07 3.36
CA ALA A 12 13.42 13.40 3.10
C ALA A 12 12.63 14.54 3.75
N LEU A 13 11.37 14.29 4.10
CA LEU A 13 10.51 15.24 4.80
C LEU A 13 10.72 15.16 6.32
N THR A 14 10.53 13.98 6.92
CA THR A 14 10.50 13.81 8.39
C THR A 14 11.86 13.51 9.00
N ARG A 15 12.84 13.07 8.19
CA ARG A 15 14.16 12.56 8.64
C ARG A 15 14.10 11.29 9.46
N GLU A 16 12.94 10.64 9.51
CA GLU A 16 12.79 9.34 10.15
C GLU A 16 13.28 8.23 9.21
N THR A 17 13.98 7.24 9.78
CA THR A 17 14.33 6.00 9.07
C THR A 17 13.16 5.03 9.15
N LYS A 18 12.65 4.58 8.00
CA LYS A 18 11.51 3.67 7.89
C LYS A 18 11.82 2.51 6.94
N SER A 19 11.00 1.46 7.01
CA SER A 19 10.99 0.42 5.98
C SER A 19 10.67 1.04 4.62
N VAL A 20 11.25 0.52 3.53
CA VAL A 20 10.86 0.91 2.16
C VAL A 20 9.38 0.68 1.88
N GLU A 21 8.71 -0.20 2.63
CA GLU A 21 7.26 -0.47 2.52
C GLU A 21 6.42 0.72 3.01
N ASP A 22 6.96 1.53 3.93
CA ASP A 22 6.30 2.73 4.49
C ASP A 22 6.67 4.00 3.72
N LEU A 23 7.39 3.87 2.61
CA LEU A 23 7.94 4.98 1.84
C LEU A 23 7.58 4.85 0.37
N VAL A 24 7.52 5.98 -0.33
CA VAL A 24 7.46 6.05 -1.79
C VAL A 24 8.72 6.72 -2.31
N ARG A 25 9.30 6.14 -3.37
CA ARG A 25 10.48 6.67 -4.05
C ARG A 25 10.06 7.66 -5.12
N PHE A 26 10.84 8.72 -5.25
CA PHE A 26 10.76 9.71 -6.32
C PHE A 26 12.11 9.79 -7.02
N VAL A 27 12.11 9.93 -8.34
CA VAL A 27 13.33 9.94 -9.15
C VAL A 27 13.32 11.15 -10.07
N VAL A 28 14.50 11.70 -10.33
CA VAL A 28 14.69 12.80 -11.28
C VAL A 28 14.96 12.22 -12.67
N SER A 29 14.14 12.59 -13.64
CA SER A 29 14.35 12.24 -15.05
C SER A 29 15.45 13.10 -15.70
N PRO A 30 15.97 12.70 -16.87
CA PRO A 30 17.02 13.45 -17.56
C PRO A 30 16.66 14.91 -17.92
N ASP A 31 15.36 15.22 -18.04
CA ASP A 31 14.84 16.59 -18.26
C ASP A 31 14.81 17.44 -16.97
N GLY A 32 15.20 16.89 -15.83
CA GLY A 32 15.22 17.55 -14.53
C GLY A 32 13.87 17.57 -13.80
N SER A 33 12.82 16.93 -14.35
CA SER A 33 11.54 16.78 -13.66
C SER A 33 11.56 15.61 -12.67
N ILE A 34 10.76 15.67 -11.61
CA ILE A 34 10.64 14.60 -10.62
C ILE A 34 9.35 13.82 -10.80
N PHE A 35 9.43 12.50 -10.69
CA PHE A 35 8.27 11.61 -10.86
C PHE A 35 8.24 10.50 -9.80
N PRO A 36 7.06 9.93 -9.49
CA PRO A 36 6.92 8.82 -8.55
C PRO A 36 7.40 7.50 -9.18
N ASP A 37 8.33 6.82 -8.52
CA ASP A 37 8.85 5.49 -8.86
C ASP A 37 8.32 4.46 -7.84
N VAL A 38 7.03 4.15 -7.95
CA VAL A 38 6.30 3.29 -6.99
C VAL A 38 6.78 1.83 -6.96
N ASP A 39 7.52 1.39 -7.98
CA ASP A 39 8.13 0.06 -8.05
C ASP A 39 9.61 0.06 -7.65
N ALA A 40 10.20 1.23 -7.38
CA ALA A 40 11.61 1.42 -7.07
C ALA A 40 12.56 0.83 -8.13
N LYS A 41 12.19 0.90 -9.41
CA LYS A 41 12.93 0.31 -10.54
C LYS A 41 13.57 1.35 -11.45
N ALA A 42 13.17 2.61 -11.36
CA ALA A 42 13.72 3.64 -12.22
C ALA A 42 15.22 3.86 -11.94
N GLU A 43 15.98 4.04 -13.01
CA GLU A 43 17.38 4.43 -12.96
C GLU A 43 17.53 5.89 -12.50
N GLY A 44 18.68 6.21 -11.92
CA GLY A 44 19.00 7.58 -11.50
C GLY A 44 18.84 7.83 -10.00
N ARG A 45 19.15 9.07 -9.60
CA ARG A 45 19.15 9.49 -8.21
C ARG A 45 17.71 9.65 -7.73
N GLY A 46 17.37 8.90 -6.68
CA GLY A 46 16.06 8.96 -6.06
C GLY A 46 16.08 9.46 -4.63
N VAL A 47 14.92 9.85 -4.15
CA VAL A 47 14.64 10.33 -2.80
C VAL A 47 13.37 9.68 -2.27
N TRP A 48 13.31 9.45 -0.98
CA TRP A 48 12.20 8.74 -0.34
C TRP A 48 11.37 9.68 0.52
N VAL A 49 10.05 9.53 0.50
CA VAL A 49 9.10 10.25 1.35
C VAL A 49 8.15 9.23 1.97
N THR A 50 7.70 9.47 3.21
CA THR A 50 6.64 8.68 3.85
C THR A 50 5.46 8.51 2.90
N LEU A 51 4.96 7.28 2.81
CA LEU A 51 3.79 6.96 1.99
C LEU A 51 2.58 7.77 2.47
N GLY A 52 1.96 8.50 1.55
CA GLY A 52 0.68 9.17 1.81
C GLY A 52 0.54 10.49 1.06
N HIS A 53 -0.70 10.82 0.71
CA HIS A 53 -0.98 12.01 -0.09
C HIS A 53 -0.58 13.30 0.63
N LYS A 54 -0.81 13.38 1.95
CA LYS A 54 -0.48 14.56 2.75
C LYS A 54 1.02 14.75 2.85
N GLU A 55 1.74 13.66 3.06
CA GLU A 55 3.19 13.60 3.21
C GLU A 55 3.88 14.03 1.92
N VAL A 56 3.39 13.55 0.76
CA VAL A 56 3.91 13.97 -0.55
C VAL A 56 3.59 15.44 -0.83
N ALA A 57 2.35 15.90 -0.57
CA ALA A 57 1.99 17.31 -0.73
C ALA A 57 2.84 18.23 0.17
N GLU A 58 3.11 17.81 1.41
CA GLU A 58 3.95 18.55 2.34
C GLU A 58 5.42 18.56 1.90
N ALA A 59 5.93 17.45 1.35
CA ALA A 59 7.27 17.39 0.77
C ALA A 59 7.44 18.35 -0.40
N VAL A 60 6.41 18.51 -1.25
CA VAL A 60 6.37 19.53 -2.31
C VAL A 60 6.41 20.92 -1.69
N HIS A 61 5.49 21.23 -0.78
CA HIS A 61 5.38 22.55 -0.13
C HIS A 61 6.68 22.98 0.56
N LYS A 62 7.35 22.06 1.28
CA LYS A 62 8.62 22.31 1.99
C LYS A 62 9.86 22.24 1.10
N LYS A 63 9.69 22.00 -0.21
CA LYS A 63 10.78 21.82 -1.20
C LYS A 63 11.77 20.72 -0.77
N ALA A 64 11.26 19.64 -0.18
CA ALA A 64 12.07 18.56 0.39
C ALA A 64 12.91 17.84 -0.68
N PHE A 65 12.35 17.68 -1.89
CA PHE A 65 13.02 17.04 -3.03
C PHE A 65 14.32 17.75 -3.41
N ALA A 66 14.25 19.05 -3.72
CA ALA A 66 15.42 19.84 -4.10
C ALA A 66 16.49 19.87 -2.98
N LYS A 67 16.05 20.02 -1.72
CA LYS A 67 16.94 20.02 -0.55
C LYS A 67 17.69 18.69 -0.37
N SER A 68 16.98 17.56 -0.53
CA SER A 68 17.56 16.23 -0.34
C SER A 68 18.48 15.84 -1.49
N LEU A 69 18.07 16.14 -2.73
CA LEU A 69 18.84 15.81 -3.94
C LEU A 69 20.03 16.75 -4.18
N LYS A 70 20.05 17.90 -3.49
CA LYS A 70 21.06 18.97 -3.62
C LYS A 70 21.17 19.51 -5.06
N THR A 71 20.04 19.58 -5.75
CA THR A 71 19.94 20.12 -7.11
C THR A 71 18.57 20.77 -7.30
N SER A 72 18.47 21.70 -8.25
CA SER A 72 17.18 22.16 -8.71
C SER A 72 16.43 21.00 -9.37
N VAL A 73 15.12 20.89 -9.09
CA VAL A 73 14.23 19.90 -9.70
C VAL A 73 12.93 20.58 -10.06
N THR A 74 12.38 20.22 -11.22
CA THR A 74 11.04 20.66 -11.63
C THR A 74 10.03 19.72 -11.00
N VAL A 75 9.13 20.28 -10.18
CA VAL A 75 8.08 19.51 -9.50
C VAL A 75 6.76 19.70 -10.23
N PRO A 76 6.09 18.62 -10.68
CA PRO A 76 4.74 18.72 -11.24
C PRO A 76 3.76 19.35 -10.25
N ASP A 77 2.81 20.15 -10.77
CA ASP A 77 1.84 20.89 -9.95
C ASP A 77 1.04 19.99 -8.99
N ASP A 78 0.65 18.79 -9.46
CA ASP A 78 -0.03 17.79 -8.65
C ASP A 78 0.77 16.48 -8.54
N LEU A 79 2.00 16.58 -8.02
CA LEU A 79 2.83 15.39 -7.76
C LEU A 79 2.14 14.39 -6.81
N ALA A 80 1.35 14.88 -5.85
CA ALA A 80 0.64 14.02 -4.89
C ALA A 80 -0.48 13.22 -5.56
N GLY A 81 -1.27 13.84 -6.44
CA GLY A 81 -2.26 13.16 -7.28
C GLY A 81 -1.64 12.18 -8.25
N LEU A 82 -0.55 12.56 -8.93
CA LEU A 82 0.19 11.65 -9.81
C LEU A 82 0.71 10.42 -9.05
N THR A 83 1.22 10.61 -7.83
CA THR A 83 1.68 9.52 -6.97
C THR A 83 0.53 8.57 -6.61
N ARG A 84 -0.64 9.12 -6.25
CA ARG A 84 -1.85 8.31 -5.99
C ARG A 84 -2.21 7.47 -7.21
N GLN A 85 -2.27 8.06 -8.40
CA GLN A 85 -2.64 7.36 -9.63
C GLN A 85 -1.67 6.20 -9.95
N HIS A 86 -0.37 6.39 -9.75
CA HIS A 86 0.62 5.33 -9.96
C HIS A 86 0.45 4.18 -8.95
N LEU A 87 0.18 4.50 -7.68
CA LEU A 87 -0.10 3.50 -6.64
C LEU A 87 -1.39 2.72 -6.93
N GLU A 88 -2.46 3.40 -7.33
CA GLU A 88 -3.73 2.78 -7.73
C GLU A 88 -3.54 1.84 -8.92
N THR A 89 -2.80 2.30 -9.95
CA THR A 89 -2.51 1.48 -11.14
C THR A 89 -1.74 0.22 -10.76
N ARG A 90 -0.73 0.34 -9.90
CA ARG A 90 0.05 -0.79 -9.38
C ARG A 90 -0.82 -1.77 -8.60
N PHE A 91 -1.68 -1.25 -7.72
CA PHE A 91 -2.60 -2.04 -6.92
C PHE A 91 -3.62 -2.80 -7.78
N LEU A 92 -4.29 -2.12 -8.72
CA LEU A 92 -5.25 -2.73 -9.65
C LEU A 92 -4.58 -3.77 -10.55
N SER A 93 -3.34 -3.54 -10.96
CA SER A 93 -2.56 -4.51 -11.75
C SER A 93 -2.29 -5.79 -10.94
N ALA A 94 -1.89 -5.65 -9.68
CA ALA A 94 -1.69 -6.78 -8.77
C ALA A 94 -2.98 -7.57 -8.52
N LEU A 95 -4.10 -6.87 -8.26
CA LEU A 95 -5.42 -7.50 -8.12
C LEU A 95 -5.84 -8.24 -9.40
N SER A 96 -5.62 -7.63 -10.56
CA SER A 96 -5.95 -8.24 -11.85
C SER A 96 -5.16 -9.53 -12.11
N MET A 97 -3.88 -9.57 -11.73
CA MET A 97 -3.07 -10.80 -11.80
C MET A 97 -3.57 -11.87 -10.84
N THR A 98 -3.85 -11.49 -9.60
CA THR A 98 -4.41 -12.40 -8.57
C THR A 98 -5.75 -13.00 -9.02
N ARG A 99 -6.60 -12.19 -9.65
CA ARG A 99 -7.86 -12.65 -10.26
C ARG A 99 -7.62 -13.68 -11.36
N LYS A 100 -6.70 -13.41 -12.29
CA LYS A 100 -6.35 -14.33 -13.39
C LYS A 100 -5.76 -15.65 -12.89
N ALA A 101 -5.03 -15.61 -11.78
CA ALA A 101 -4.48 -16.79 -11.12
C ALA A 101 -5.54 -17.62 -10.36
N GLY A 102 -6.81 -17.18 -10.31
CA GLY A 102 -7.87 -17.86 -9.57
C GLY A 102 -7.78 -17.71 -8.05
N GLN A 103 -7.00 -16.74 -7.56
CA GLN A 103 -6.74 -16.53 -6.14
C GLN A 103 -7.70 -15.52 -5.48
N ILE A 104 -8.62 -14.92 -6.25
CA ILE A 104 -9.69 -14.06 -5.70
C ILE A 104 -10.98 -14.87 -5.59
N LEU A 105 -11.47 -14.99 -4.36
CA LEU A 105 -12.77 -15.58 -4.05
C LEU A 105 -13.86 -14.50 -3.96
N THR A 106 -15.00 -14.75 -4.59
CA THR A 106 -16.16 -13.84 -4.55
C THR A 106 -17.46 -14.60 -4.21
N GLY A 107 -18.44 -13.85 -3.68
CA GLY A 107 -19.75 -14.36 -3.26
C GLY A 107 -19.82 -14.61 -1.75
N GLY A 108 -20.81 -14.02 -1.09
CA GLY A 108 -20.87 -13.96 0.38
C GLY A 108 -20.80 -15.32 1.09
N THR A 109 -21.50 -16.34 0.60
CA THR A 109 -21.45 -17.69 1.19
C THR A 109 -20.07 -18.34 1.06
N LYS A 110 -19.42 -18.20 -0.09
CA LYS A 110 -18.09 -18.78 -0.34
C LYS A 110 -17.03 -18.06 0.49
N VAL A 111 -17.07 -16.73 0.49
CA VAL A 111 -16.15 -15.89 1.27
C VAL A 111 -16.28 -16.20 2.75
N LYS A 112 -17.51 -16.28 3.28
CA LYS A 112 -17.74 -16.66 4.67
C LYS A 112 -17.12 -18.03 5.02
N ALA A 113 -17.37 -19.05 4.20
CA ALA A 113 -16.81 -20.38 4.43
C ALA A 113 -15.27 -20.38 4.42
N ALA A 114 -14.64 -19.63 3.49
CA ALA A 114 -13.18 -19.51 3.43
C ALA A 114 -12.59 -18.73 4.62
N ILE A 115 -13.31 -17.73 5.14
CA ILE A 115 -12.95 -17.03 6.39
C ILE A 115 -12.96 -18.03 7.55
N GLU A 116 -14.07 -18.76 7.73
CA GLU A 116 -14.24 -19.71 8.84
C GLU A 116 -13.24 -20.88 8.77
N ALA A 117 -12.82 -21.26 7.56
CA ALA A 117 -11.80 -22.28 7.32
C ALA A 117 -10.34 -21.77 7.48
N GLY A 118 -10.13 -20.45 7.64
CA GLY A 118 -8.78 -19.87 7.72
C GLY A 118 -7.99 -19.89 6.42
N GLU A 119 -8.68 -19.94 5.27
CA GLU A 119 -8.06 -20.09 3.94
C GLU A 119 -7.72 -18.74 3.27
N ILE A 120 -8.04 -17.62 3.91
CA ILE A 120 -7.83 -16.28 3.36
C ILE A 120 -6.63 -15.58 3.98
N ILE A 121 -5.92 -14.80 3.16
CA ILE A 121 -4.82 -13.93 3.63
C ILE A 121 -5.24 -12.47 3.80
N ALA A 122 -6.38 -12.08 3.24
CA ALA A 122 -6.95 -10.74 3.34
C ALA A 122 -8.44 -10.76 2.97
N LEU A 123 -9.22 -9.85 3.56
CA LEU A 123 -10.59 -9.54 3.15
C LEU A 123 -10.62 -8.19 2.44
N LEU A 124 -11.23 -8.14 1.26
CA LEU A 124 -11.45 -6.91 0.49
C LEU A 124 -12.95 -6.62 0.43
N THR A 125 -13.37 -5.41 0.81
CA THR A 125 -14.77 -4.97 0.64
C THR A 125 -14.83 -3.64 -0.06
N ALA A 126 -15.78 -3.48 -0.98
CA ALA A 126 -16.02 -2.19 -1.61
C ALA A 126 -16.69 -1.22 -0.63
N THR A 127 -16.26 0.03 -0.64
CA THR A 127 -16.78 1.15 0.16
C THR A 127 -18.24 1.46 -0.19
N ASP A 128 -18.66 1.19 -1.42
CA ASP A 128 -20.03 1.32 -1.91
C ASP A 128 -20.91 0.07 -1.68
N ALA A 129 -20.37 -0.99 -1.07
CA ALA A 129 -21.15 -2.20 -0.78
C ALA A 129 -22.29 -1.93 0.22
N ALA A 130 -23.28 -2.82 0.25
CA ALA A 130 -24.32 -2.76 1.27
C ALA A 130 -23.72 -2.95 2.68
N GLU A 131 -24.10 -2.09 3.62
CA GLU A 131 -23.59 -2.10 4.99
C GLU A 131 -23.82 -3.45 5.69
N ASP A 132 -25.00 -4.04 5.51
CA ASP A 132 -25.34 -5.36 6.06
C ASP A 132 -24.40 -6.46 5.52
N GLY A 133 -24.09 -6.42 4.22
CA GLY A 133 -23.16 -7.35 3.60
C GLY A 133 -21.75 -7.24 4.18
N ARG A 134 -21.24 -6.00 4.33
CA ARG A 134 -19.93 -5.76 4.96
C ARG A 134 -19.91 -6.24 6.41
N LYS A 135 -20.92 -5.88 7.22
CA LYS A 135 -21.01 -6.28 8.64
C LYS A 135 -20.99 -7.80 8.81
N LYS A 136 -21.66 -8.55 7.93
CA LYS A 136 -21.64 -10.02 7.96
C LYS A 136 -20.23 -10.59 7.70
N MET A 137 -19.51 -10.05 6.73
CA MET A 137 -18.15 -10.52 6.40
C MET A 137 -17.16 -10.15 7.52
N THR A 138 -17.16 -8.89 7.97
CA THR A 138 -16.32 -8.44 9.08
C THR A 138 -16.65 -9.17 10.38
N GLY A 139 -17.93 -9.48 10.63
CA GLY A 139 -18.34 -10.30 11.78
C GLY A 139 -17.81 -11.73 11.72
N SER A 140 -17.82 -12.34 10.53
CA SER A 140 -17.25 -13.68 10.31
C SER A 140 -15.73 -13.67 10.54
N LEU A 141 -15.05 -12.61 10.09
CA LEU A 141 -13.61 -12.44 10.28
C LEU A 141 -13.23 -12.33 11.76
N LYS A 142 -13.93 -11.47 12.52
CA LYS A 142 -13.75 -11.35 13.97
C LYS A 142 -14.03 -12.66 14.71
N GLY A 143 -15.05 -13.40 14.27
CA GLY A 143 -15.37 -14.71 14.82
C GLY A 143 -14.23 -15.71 14.63
N TYR A 144 -13.65 -15.74 13.43
CA TYR A 144 -12.47 -16.56 13.12
C TYR A 144 -11.25 -16.16 13.96
N GLU A 145 -10.90 -14.87 14.02
CA GLU A 145 -9.75 -14.38 14.78
C GLU A 145 -9.86 -14.75 16.27
N LYS A 146 -11.06 -14.59 16.85
CA LYS A 146 -11.33 -14.99 18.24
C LYS A 146 -11.21 -16.50 18.44
N ALA A 147 -11.74 -17.31 17.52
CA ALA A 147 -11.64 -18.77 17.60
C ALA A 147 -10.18 -19.25 17.47
N ALA A 148 -9.37 -18.58 16.64
CA ALA A 148 -7.94 -18.86 16.51
C ALA A 148 -7.19 -18.52 17.80
N GLU A 149 -7.49 -17.37 18.42
CA GLU A 149 -6.95 -16.96 19.72
C GLU A 149 -7.31 -17.97 20.83
N GLU A 150 -8.58 -18.37 20.92
CA GLU A 150 -9.04 -19.38 21.89
C GLU A 150 -8.36 -20.74 21.69
N ALA A 151 -7.99 -21.10 20.45
CA ALA A 151 -7.25 -22.30 20.12
C ALA A 151 -5.72 -22.18 20.36
N GLY A 152 -5.25 -21.03 20.88
CA GLY A 152 -3.84 -20.78 21.19
C GLY A 152 -2.98 -20.38 19.99
N PHE A 153 -3.60 -19.99 18.88
CA PHE A 153 -2.89 -19.40 17.73
C PHE A 153 -2.77 -17.88 17.92
N ASP A 154 -1.65 -17.45 18.52
CA ASP A 154 -1.37 -16.02 18.67
C ASP A 154 -1.04 -15.34 17.33
N GLY A 155 -1.59 -14.14 17.11
CA GLY A 155 -1.19 -13.26 16.01
C GLY A 155 -1.81 -13.56 14.64
N VAL A 156 -2.88 -14.36 14.56
CA VAL A 156 -3.67 -14.52 13.33
C VAL A 156 -4.48 -13.25 13.10
N SER A 157 -3.88 -12.26 12.45
CA SER A 157 -4.55 -11.03 12.01
C SER A 157 -4.73 -11.10 10.50
N VAL A 158 -5.96 -11.25 10.05
CA VAL A 158 -6.26 -11.22 8.61
C VAL A 158 -6.65 -9.78 8.26
N PRO A 159 -5.85 -9.05 7.45
CA PRO A 159 -6.15 -7.66 7.13
C PRO A 159 -7.49 -7.53 6.40
N HIS A 160 -8.32 -6.59 6.84
CA HIS A 160 -9.52 -6.15 6.14
C HIS A 160 -9.27 -4.78 5.50
N LEU A 161 -9.35 -4.74 4.17
CA LEU A 161 -9.16 -3.55 3.35
C LEU A 161 -10.50 -3.11 2.75
N GLU A 162 -10.90 -1.89 3.06
CA GLU A 162 -12.03 -1.23 2.42
C GLU A 162 -11.53 -0.40 1.23
N LEU A 163 -12.07 -0.68 0.04
CA LEU A 163 -11.61 -0.11 -1.23
C LEU A 163 -12.70 0.72 -1.91
#